data_AF-A0A8H7TUJ8-F1
#
_entry.id   AF-A0A8H7TUJ8-F1
#
_cell.length_a   1.000
_cell.length_b   1.000
_cell.length_c   1.000
_cell.angle_alpha   90.00
_cell.angle_beta   90.00
_cell.angle_gamma   90.00
#
_symmetry.space_group_name_H-M   'P 1'
#
loop_
_entity.id
_entity.type
_entity.pdbx_description
1 polymer ?
#
loop_
_entity_poly.entity_id
_entity_poly.type
_entity_poly.pdbx_seq_one_letter_code
_entity_poly.pdbx_strand_id
1 'polypeptide(L)'
;MEAEDDNSDLGGIGVAKNSQPDPWSVLDELSATENLPQVEADERIITELLSHQKEGVAFITSRENPESFNMNTLWKLDFGNSAAENIRYRHRITGAIRSSPENFCGGLLADDMGLGKTLMMIASIVAMLGAADTHAFPQGSQRNPDLPLGGPIPVKSTLVLVPSLLLVDTWMKQLEQHVRPGTLSVCKYHGQQRRLDASSPLPYDVVVSTYATVASDHNRGGRMLSRFRWYRLILDEAHVIRNWSTKQFNAVNSLSTNIRWCMTGTPIQNTIDDLGSLIKFLRVPQFSDTLVFRKHISGIKKIGQSHAKLNLANLRLLLLSICLRRKQSVISLPGVTEVKYKVQFSEREKFAHTAILIACKKSAMASANQPNEKKSAKATLQGILRMRMFCNVGFEIAGGRVGDVRT
;
A
#
# COMPACT_ATOMS: atom_id res chain seq x y z
N MET A 1 63.12 1.95 -5.90
CA MET A 1 63.57 0.82 -6.75
C MET A 1 62.32 0.30 -7.40
N GLU A 2 62.22 0.61 -8.69
CA GLU A 2 61.10 0.34 -9.59
C GLU A 2 60.82 -1.16 -9.71
N ALA A 3 59.56 -1.50 -9.95
CA ALA A 3 59.15 -2.44 -11.00
C ALA A 3 57.62 -2.36 -11.15
N GLU A 4 57.19 -1.71 -12.23
CA GLU A 4 55.92 -1.99 -12.89
C GLU A 4 55.94 -3.43 -13.43
N ASP A 5 54.79 -4.10 -13.42
CA ASP A 5 54.49 -5.11 -14.42
C ASP A 5 52.98 -5.11 -14.68
N ASP A 6 52.65 -4.67 -15.89
CA ASP A 6 51.38 -4.85 -16.58
C ASP A 6 51.05 -6.34 -16.69
N ASN A 7 49.80 -6.72 -16.45
CA ASN A 7 49.23 -7.81 -17.23
C ASN A 7 47.73 -7.61 -17.48
N SER A 8 47.42 -7.69 -18.77
CA SER A 8 46.24 -7.29 -19.47
C SER A 8 45.13 -8.35 -19.46
N ASP A 9 43.91 -7.85 -19.68
CA ASP A 9 42.79 -8.48 -20.37
C ASP A 9 42.75 -10.01 -20.47
N LEU A 10 41.93 -10.61 -19.61
CA LEU A 10 41.13 -11.76 -19.99
C LEU A 10 39.65 -11.39 -19.86
N GLY A 11 39.07 -11.08 -21.02
CA GLY A 11 37.64 -10.93 -21.23
C GLY A 11 36.89 -12.17 -20.75
N GLY A 12 36.34 -12.08 -19.55
CA GLY A 12 35.32 -12.99 -19.06
C GLY A 12 34.03 -12.70 -19.79
N ILE A 13 33.74 -13.49 -20.82
CA ILE A 13 32.41 -13.66 -21.42
C ILE A 13 31.42 -13.83 -20.26
N GLY A 14 30.68 -12.75 -19.98
CA GLY A 14 29.64 -12.74 -18.97
C GLY A 14 28.56 -13.72 -19.39
N VAL A 15 28.66 -14.94 -18.88
CA VAL A 15 27.57 -15.92 -18.86
C VAL A 15 26.38 -15.18 -18.28
N ALA A 16 25.39 -14.86 -19.13
CA ALA A 16 24.12 -14.33 -18.71
C ALA A 16 23.54 -15.33 -17.71
N LYS A 17 23.69 -15.03 -16.41
CA LYS A 17 22.98 -15.74 -15.37
C LYS A 17 21.51 -15.64 -15.76
N ASN A 18 20.90 -16.76 -16.08
CA ASN A 18 19.45 -16.91 -16.19
C ASN A 18 18.84 -16.41 -14.87
N SER A 19 18.58 -15.11 -14.80
CA SER A 19 18.01 -14.45 -13.65
C SER A 19 16.60 -14.99 -13.50
N GLN A 20 16.32 -15.61 -12.36
CA GLN A 20 14.96 -16.00 -12.06
C GLN A 20 14.07 -14.76 -12.17
N PRO A 21 12.86 -14.89 -12.74
CA PRO A 21 11.94 -13.78 -12.87
C PRO A 21 11.65 -13.17 -11.50
N ASP A 22 12.13 -11.95 -11.28
CA ASP A 22 12.01 -11.22 -10.02
C ASP A 22 10.73 -10.36 -10.03
N PRO A 23 9.75 -10.62 -9.14
CA PRO A 23 8.56 -9.78 -9.02
C PRO A 23 8.86 -8.32 -8.67
N TRP A 24 9.97 -8.05 -7.98
CA TRP A 24 10.37 -6.69 -7.62
C TRP A 24 10.84 -5.87 -8.83
N SER A 25 11.42 -6.51 -9.85
CA SER A 25 11.86 -5.81 -11.07
C SER A 25 10.68 -5.26 -11.88
N VAL A 26 9.53 -5.94 -11.86
CA VAL A 26 8.31 -5.49 -12.54
C VAL A 26 7.89 -4.11 -12.05
N LEU A 27 7.94 -3.90 -10.73
CA LEU A 27 7.56 -2.63 -10.12
C LEU A 27 8.46 -1.48 -10.57
N ASP A 28 9.72 -1.76 -10.84
CA ASP A 28 10.68 -0.77 -11.31
C ASP A 28 10.48 -0.42 -12.78
N GLU A 29 10.10 -1.38 -13.62
CA GLU A 29 9.76 -1.14 -15.03
C GLU A 29 8.51 -0.26 -15.21
N LEU A 30 7.55 -0.31 -14.28
CA LEU A 30 6.33 0.51 -14.34
C LEU A 30 6.65 2.01 -14.37
N SER A 31 7.70 2.42 -13.65
CA SER A 31 8.09 3.83 -13.53
C SER A 31 8.54 4.50 -14.82
N ALA A 32 8.80 3.70 -15.86
CA ALA A 32 9.28 4.17 -17.15
C ALA A 32 8.16 4.39 -18.20
N THR A 33 6.90 4.06 -17.90
CA THR A 33 5.92 3.77 -18.98
C THR A 33 4.77 4.78 -19.14
N GLU A 34 4.68 5.87 -18.38
CA GLU A 34 3.46 6.69 -18.40
C GLU A 34 3.73 8.20 -18.56
N ASN A 35 3.61 8.70 -19.80
CA ASN A 35 3.35 10.12 -20.06
C ASN A 35 1.85 10.37 -19.87
N LEU A 36 1.46 10.66 -18.63
CA LEU A 36 0.08 11.01 -18.31
C LEU A 36 -0.21 12.47 -18.69
N PRO A 37 -1.47 12.81 -19.03
CA PRO A 37 -1.85 14.20 -19.18
C PRO A 37 -1.72 14.92 -17.84
N GLN A 38 -1.31 16.19 -17.89
CA GLN A 38 -1.32 17.06 -16.71
C GLN A 38 -2.69 17.70 -16.56
N VAL A 39 -3.19 17.72 -15.33
CA VAL A 39 -4.42 18.42 -14.96
C VAL A 39 -4.06 19.55 -14.03
N GLU A 40 -4.59 20.74 -14.31
CA GLU A 40 -4.41 21.90 -13.46
C GLU A 40 -5.09 21.68 -12.10
N ALA A 41 -4.45 22.19 -11.05
CA ALA A 41 -4.99 22.10 -9.71
C ALA A 41 -6.28 22.93 -9.60
N ASP A 42 -7.23 22.43 -8.84
CA ASP A 42 -8.43 23.18 -8.48
C ASP A 42 -8.04 24.47 -7.73
N GLU A 43 -8.69 25.60 -8.02
CA GLU A 43 -8.39 26.91 -7.43
C GLU A 43 -8.48 26.93 -5.89
N ARG A 44 -9.20 25.97 -5.31
CA ARG A 44 -9.35 25.76 -3.87
C ARG A 44 -8.11 25.15 -3.21
N ILE A 45 -7.14 24.67 -3.99
CA ILE A 45 -5.83 24.25 -3.51
C ILE A 45 -4.88 25.45 -3.50
N ILE A 46 -4.27 25.71 -2.34
CA ILE A 46 -3.35 26.85 -2.15
C ILE A 46 -1.96 26.54 -2.71
N THR A 47 -1.55 25.27 -2.61
CA THR A 47 -0.19 24.84 -2.97
C THR A 47 -0.09 24.50 -4.43
N GLU A 48 0.90 25.08 -5.11
CA GLU A 48 1.19 24.76 -6.50
C GLU A 48 1.68 23.31 -6.63
N LEU A 49 1.02 22.54 -7.50
CA LEU A 49 1.37 21.14 -7.75
C LEU A 49 2.53 21.05 -8.75
N LEU A 50 3.50 20.20 -8.43
CA LEU A 50 4.58 19.84 -9.36
C LEU A 50 4.04 19.06 -10.57
N SER A 51 4.78 19.04 -11.68
CA SER A 51 4.41 18.33 -12.93
C SER A 51 3.93 16.90 -12.69
N HIS A 52 4.71 16.10 -11.94
CA HIS A 52 4.33 14.73 -11.61
C HIS A 52 3.12 14.69 -10.67
N GLN A 53 2.92 15.68 -9.81
CA GLN A 53 1.73 15.72 -8.97
C GLN A 53 0.47 15.96 -9.80
N LYS A 54 0.53 16.84 -10.81
CA LYS A 54 -0.56 17.09 -11.77
C LYS A 54 -0.91 15.82 -12.57
N GLU A 55 0.08 15.07 -13.05
CA GLU A 55 -0.11 13.76 -13.69
C GLU A 55 -0.76 12.74 -12.74
N GLY A 56 -0.36 12.75 -11.46
CA GLY A 56 -0.93 11.87 -10.44
C GLY A 56 -2.39 12.18 -10.17
N VAL A 57 -2.76 13.47 -10.11
CA VAL A 57 -4.16 13.91 -9.98
C VAL A 57 -4.97 13.50 -11.21
N ALA A 58 -4.41 13.62 -12.41
CA ALA A 58 -5.06 13.17 -13.64
C ALA A 58 -5.32 11.66 -13.63
N PHE A 59 -4.35 10.85 -13.20
CA PHE A 59 -4.51 9.41 -13.02
C PHE A 59 -5.58 9.06 -12.00
N ILE A 60 -5.59 9.72 -10.84
CA ILE A 60 -6.63 9.49 -9.82
C ILE A 60 -8.01 9.83 -10.39
N THR A 61 -8.12 10.99 -11.06
CA THR A 61 -9.38 11.48 -11.62
C THR A 61 -9.93 10.56 -12.70
N SER A 62 -9.06 10.11 -13.61
CA SER A 62 -9.46 9.19 -14.67
C SER A 62 -9.89 7.81 -14.14
N ARG A 63 -9.32 7.35 -13.02
CA ARG A 63 -9.65 6.06 -12.39
C ARG A 63 -10.90 6.09 -11.51
N GLU A 64 -11.35 7.28 -11.13
CA GLU A 64 -12.58 7.47 -10.34
C GLU A 64 -13.82 7.62 -11.21
N ASN A 65 -13.67 8.13 -12.43
CA ASN A 65 -14.76 8.19 -13.39
C ASN A 65 -15.12 6.77 -13.93
N PRO A 66 -16.37 6.30 -13.82
CA PRO A 66 -16.78 5.01 -14.40
C PRO A 66 -16.85 5.01 -15.93
N GLU A 67 -17.02 6.19 -16.55
CA GLU A 67 -17.23 6.35 -17.99
C GLU A 67 -15.92 6.47 -18.80
N SER A 68 -14.79 6.70 -18.12
CA SER A 68 -13.45 6.58 -18.71
C SER A 68 -13.10 5.10 -18.91
N PHE A 69 -13.91 4.42 -19.74
CA PHE A 69 -13.76 3.03 -20.15
C PHE A 69 -12.41 2.72 -20.83
N ASN A 70 -11.64 3.76 -21.17
CA ASN A 70 -10.44 3.68 -21.99
C ASN A 70 -9.15 3.23 -21.29
N MET A 71 -9.14 3.00 -19.97
CA MET A 71 -7.91 2.56 -19.27
C MET A 71 -8.01 1.22 -18.54
N ASN A 72 -9.12 0.48 -18.68
CA ASN A 72 -9.19 -0.90 -18.19
C ASN A 72 -8.50 -1.84 -19.18
N THR A 73 -7.17 -1.76 -19.22
CA THR A 73 -6.30 -2.59 -20.09
C THR A 73 -6.47 -4.09 -19.87
N LEU A 74 -7.23 -4.53 -18.86
CA LEU A 74 -7.49 -5.93 -18.54
C LEU A 74 -8.51 -6.61 -19.47
N TRP A 75 -9.39 -5.86 -20.13
CA TRP A 75 -10.37 -6.41 -21.07
C TRP A 75 -10.01 -6.03 -22.51
N LYS A 76 -10.19 -6.96 -23.44
CA LYS A 76 -10.06 -6.72 -24.88
C LYS A 76 -11.37 -7.09 -25.57
N LEU A 77 -11.72 -6.36 -26.62
CA LEU A 77 -12.85 -6.74 -27.47
C LEU A 77 -12.54 -8.08 -28.14
N ASP A 78 -13.50 -9.00 -28.10
CA ASP A 78 -13.39 -10.34 -28.67
C ASP A 78 -14.32 -10.43 -29.89
N PHE A 79 -13.76 -10.27 -31.08
CA PHE A 79 -14.45 -10.50 -32.33
C PHE A 79 -14.48 -12.01 -32.59
N GLY A 80 -15.53 -12.67 -32.12
CA GLY A 80 -15.71 -14.11 -32.39
C GLY A 80 -15.81 -14.40 -33.90
N ASN A 81 -15.56 -15.65 -34.30
CA ASN A 81 -15.60 -16.10 -35.71
C ASN A 81 -17.00 -16.13 -36.37
N SER A 82 -18.03 -15.56 -35.75
CA SER A 82 -19.40 -15.60 -36.29
C SER A 82 -19.93 -14.20 -36.48
N ALA A 83 -20.39 -13.92 -37.71
CA ALA A 83 -20.93 -12.65 -38.21
C ALA A 83 -22.28 -12.22 -37.58
N ALA A 84 -22.54 -12.59 -36.33
CA ALA A 84 -23.76 -12.25 -35.61
C ALA A 84 -23.44 -11.43 -34.35
N GLU A 85 -23.61 -10.11 -34.51
CA GLU A 85 -23.83 -9.03 -33.54
C GLU A 85 -23.99 -9.38 -32.05
N ASN A 86 -22.93 -9.80 -31.37
CA ASN A 86 -22.87 -9.65 -29.92
C ASN A 86 -21.45 -9.26 -29.50
N ILE A 87 -21.30 -8.00 -29.09
CA ILE A 87 -20.06 -7.45 -28.55
C ILE A 87 -19.71 -8.26 -27.30
N ARG A 88 -18.53 -8.89 -27.30
CA ARG A 88 -17.99 -9.66 -26.18
C ARG A 88 -16.63 -9.11 -25.80
N TYR A 89 -16.30 -9.23 -24.53
CA TYR A 89 -15.04 -8.82 -23.96
C TYR A 89 -14.32 -10.03 -23.37
N ARG A 90 -13.05 -10.19 -23.70
CA ARG A 90 -12.16 -11.22 -23.16
C ARG A 90 -11.18 -10.59 -22.17
N HIS A 91 -11.12 -11.14 -20.97
CA HIS A 91 -10.14 -10.75 -19.97
C HIS A 91 -8.75 -11.26 -20.34
N ARG A 92 -7.75 -10.38 -20.42
CA ARG A 92 -6.40 -10.68 -20.93
C ARG A 92 -5.62 -11.69 -20.11
N ILE A 93 -5.89 -11.79 -18.82
CA ILE A 93 -5.12 -12.66 -17.91
C ILE A 93 -5.83 -14.00 -17.68
N THR A 94 -7.14 -13.97 -17.43
CA THR A 94 -7.92 -15.18 -17.10
C THR A 94 -8.58 -15.82 -18.31
N GLY A 95 -8.71 -15.10 -19.43
CA GLY A 95 -9.43 -15.55 -20.62
C GLY A 95 -10.96 -15.56 -20.47
N ALA A 96 -11.50 -15.10 -19.34
CA ALA A 96 -12.94 -15.04 -19.11
C ALA A 96 -13.64 -14.16 -20.15
N ILE A 97 -14.77 -14.62 -20.67
CA ILE A 97 -15.57 -13.88 -21.66
C ILE A 97 -16.83 -13.35 -20.97
N ARG A 98 -17.13 -12.07 -21.19
CA ARG A 98 -18.31 -11.38 -20.67
C ARG A 98 -18.94 -10.50 -21.76
N SER A 99 -20.26 -10.28 -21.66
CA SER A 99 -20.99 -9.34 -22.50
C SER A 99 -20.73 -7.88 -22.11
N SER A 100 -20.49 -7.61 -20.82
CA SER A 100 -20.07 -6.30 -20.31
C SER A 100 -18.86 -6.45 -19.37
N PRO A 101 -17.82 -5.61 -19.48
CA PRO A 101 -16.72 -5.60 -18.52
C PRO A 101 -17.22 -5.17 -17.14
N GLU A 102 -16.77 -5.86 -16.11
CA GLU A 102 -16.90 -5.36 -14.75
C GLU A 102 -15.85 -4.26 -14.56
N ASN A 103 -16.30 -3.07 -14.17
CA ASN A 103 -15.43 -1.94 -13.83
C ASN A 103 -15.28 -1.83 -12.31
N PHE A 104 -14.14 -1.30 -11.87
CA PHE A 104 -13.92 -0.91 -10.49
C PHE A 104 -13.21 0.45 -10.48
N CYS A 105 -13.54 1.27 -9.47
CA CYS A 105 -13.02 2.63 -9.35
C CYS A 105 -11.92 2.70 -8.28
N GLY A 106 -10.87 3.46 -8.61
CA GLY A 106 -9.69 3.63 -7.78
C GLY A 106 -8.49 2.77 -8.21
N GLY A 107 -7.55 2.50 -7.31
CA GLY A 107 -6.29 1.86 -7.67
C GLY A 107 -5.21 1.94 -6.59
N LEU A 108 -3.96 1.80 -7.03
CA LEU A 108 -2.76 1.80 -6.19
C LEU A 108 -1.87 2.99 -6.56
N LEU A 109 -1.54 3.81 -5.58
CA LEU A 109 -0.52 4.85 -5.69
C LEU A 109 0.74 4.37 -4.98
N ALA A 110 1.69 3.88 -5.77
CA ALA A 110 2.93 3.27 -5.30
C ALA A 110 4.18 4.09 -5.62
N ASP A 111 4.01 5.41 -5.79
CA ASP A 111 5.10 6.37 -5.81
C ASP A 111 6.00 6.23 -4.58
N ASP A 112 7.30 6.45 -4.77
CA ASP A 112 8.26 6.50 -3.67
C ASP A 112 7.88 7.55 -2.60
N MET A 113 8.44 7.37 -1.40
CA MET A 113 8.25 8.33 -0.29
C MET A 113 8.80 9.70 -0.70
N GLY A 114 8.10 10.78 -0.34
CA GLY A 114 8.52 12.15 -0.67
C GLY A 114 7.99 12.73 -1.99
N LEU A 115 7.36 11.94 -2.87
CA LEU A 115 6.77 12.47 -4.11
C LEU A 115 5.45 13.26 -3.90
N GLY A 116 4.92 13.30 -2.68
CA GLY A 116 3.72 14.09 -2.34
C GLY A 116 2.39 13.36 -2.56
N LYS A 117 2.34 12.04 -2.33
CA LYS A 117 1.13 11.20 -2.48
C LYS A 117 -0.09 11.78 -1.73
N THR A 118 0.12 12.25 -0.49
CA THR A 118 -0.92 12.88 0.32
C THR A 118 -1.49 14.13 -0.34
N LEU A 119 -0.62 15.03 -0.83
CA LEU A 119 -1.04 16.24 -1.52
C LEU A 119 -1.82 15.93 -2.81
N MET A 120 -1.34 14.98 -3.61
CA MET A 120 -2.05 14.52 -4.82
C MET A 120 -3.45 14.01 -4.47
N MET A 121 -3.57 13.20 -3.42
CA MET A 121 -4.87 12.67 -2.99
C MET A 121 -5.79 13.78 -2.46
N ILE A 122 -5.26 14.75 -1.70
CA ILE A 122 -6.03 15.91 -1.23
C ILE A 122 -6.55 16.73 -2.43
N ALA A 123 -5.69 17.01 -3.41
CA ALA A 123 -6.07 17.73 -4.63
C ALA A 123 -7.20 17.01 -5.38
N SER A 124 -7.12 15.68 -5.53
CA SER A 124 -8.18 14.87 -6.13
C SER A 124 -9.47 14.84 -5.31
N ILE A 125 -9.38 14.86 -3.97
CA ILE A 125 -10.58 14.98 -3.11
C ILE A 125 -11.30 16.28 -3.39
N VAL A 126 -10.56 17.40 -3.42
CA VAL A 126 -11.13 18.75 -3.65
C VAL A 126 -11.72 18.88 -5.04
N ALA A 127 -11.00 18.44 -6.08
CA ALA A 127 -11.48 18.49 -7.47
C ALA A 127 -12.81 17.75 -7.68
N MET A 128 -13.07 16.69 -6.91
CA MET A 128 -14.26 15.83 -7.04
C MET A 128 -15.41 16.18 -6.09
N LEU A 129 -15.31 17.24 -5.28
CA LEU A 129 -16.35 17.60 -4.31
C LEU A 129 -17.74 17.75 -4.97
N GLY A 130 -17.82 18.37 -6.15
CA GLY A 130 -19.09 18.54 -6.86
C GLY A 130 -19.67 17.23 -7.41
N ALA A 131 -18.83 16.27 -7.78
CA ALA A 131 -19.26 14.95 -8.24
C ALA A 131 -19.78 14.07 -7.09
N ALA A 132 -19.24 14.27 -5.88
CA ALA A 132 -19.66 13.55 -4.68
C ALA A 132 -21.09 13.91 -4.24
N ASP A 133 -21.53 15.15 -4.49
CA ASP A 133 -22.90 15.60 -4.19
C ASP A 133 -23.94 14.87 -5.05
N THR A 134 -23.68 14.70 -6.35
CA THR A 134 -24.55 13.93 -7.28
C THR A 134 -24.63 12.46 -6.90
N HIS A 135 -23.58 11.90 -6.29
CA HIS A 135 -23.54 10.49 -5.87
C HIS A 135 -24.34 10.23 -4.59
N ALA A 136 -24.27 11.13 -3.61
CA ALA A 136 -25.08 11.04 -2.40
C ALA A 136 -26.58 11.26 -2.68
N PHE A 137 -26.90 12.08 -3.69
CA PHE A 137 -28.26 12.43 -4.08
C PHE A 137 -28.45 12.32 -5.60
N PRO A 138 -28.76 11.12 -6.14
CA PRO A 138 -29.07 10.97 -7.56
C PRO A 138 -30.28 11.84 -7.90
N GLN A 139 -30.08 12.87 -8.73
CA GLN A 139 -31.16 13.76 -9.16
C GLN A 139 -32.32 12.93 -9.73
N GLY A 140 -33.51 13.06 -9.14
CA GLY A 140 -34.72 12.34 -9.56
C GLY A 140 -35.04 11.06 -8.79
N SER A 141 -34.20 10.62 -7.84
CA SER A 141 -34.63 9.57 -6.91
C SER A 141 -35.57 10.16 -5.84
N GLN A 142 -36.88 10.13 -6.13
CA GLN A 142 -37.84 9.88 -5.05
C GLN A 142 -37.25 8.70 -4.26
N ARG A 143 -37.13 8.83 -2.93
CA ARG A 143 -36.78 7.70 -2.06
C ARG A 143 -37.65 6.54 -2.50
N ASN A 144 -37.07 5.57 -3.20
CA ASN A 144 -37.82 4.40 -3.63
C ASN A 144 -38.16 3.68 -2.31
N PRO A 145 -39.44 3.64 -1.87
CA PRO A 145 -39.81 3.10 -0.56
C PRO A 145 -39.46 1.61 -0.43
N ASP A 146 -39.16 0.96 -1.55
CA ASP A 146 -38.88 -0.46 -1.70
C ASP A 146 -37.39 -0.83 -1.61
N LEU A 147 -36.47 0.13 -1.42
CA LEU A 147 -35.10 -0.20 -1.03
C LEU A 147 -35.13 -0.77 0.40
N PRO A 148 -34.63 -1.99 0.63
CA PRO A 148 -34.81 -2.65 1.91
C PRO A 148 -34.27 -1.78 3.03
N LEU A 149 -35.10 -1.62 4.07
CA LEU A 149 -34.90 -0.88 5.31
C LEU A 149 -33.72 -1.45 6.14
N GLY A 150 -32.51 -1.51 5.56
CA GLY A 150 -31.36 -2.19 6.17
C GLY A 150 -30.01 -2.07 5.46
N GLY A 151 -29.92 -1.32 4.35
CA GLY A 151 -28.64 -1.06 3.66
C GLY A 151 -27.82 0.07 4.30
N PRO A 152 -26.49 0.15 4.04
CA PRO A 152 -25.67 1.28 4.49
C PRO A 152 -26.13 2.59 3.84
N ILE A 153 -26.15 3.67 4.63
CA ILE A 153 -26.59 5.01 4.24
C ILE A 153 -25.53 5.65 3.33
N PRO A 154 -25.85 6.05 2.09
CA PRO A 154 -24.90 6.72 1.22
C PRO A 154 -24.51 8.10 1.77
N VAL A 155 -23.22 8.40 1.72
CA VAL A 155 -22.64 9.67 2.16
C VAL A 155 -21.60 10.15 1.14
N LYS A 156 -21.54 11.47 0.93
CA LYS A 156 -20.52 12.10 0.07
C LYS A 156 -19.11 12.10 0.67
N SER A 157 -19.01 11.75 1.96
CA SER A 157 -17.77 11.82 2.73
C SER A 157 -16.72 10.83 2.22
N THR A 158 -15.47 11.27 2.25
CA THR A 158 -14.27 10.45 2.02
C THR A 158 -13.72 9.96 3.36
N LEU A 159 -13.51 8.64 3.50
CA LEU A 159 -12.86 8.05 4.67
C LEU A 159 -11.38 7.79 4.38
N VAL A 160 -10.49 8.35 5.20
CA VAL A 160 -9.05 8.13 5.14
C VAL A 160 -8.61 7.28 6.34
N LEU A 161 -7.94 6.16 6.09
CA LEU A 161 -7.40 5.28 7.11
C LEU A 161 -5.89 5.33 7.13
N VAL A 162 -5.33 5.62 8.30
CA VAL A 162 -3.88 5.74 8.52
C VAL A 162 -3.39 4.78 9.62
N PRO A 163 -2.10 4.41 9.64
CA PRO A 163 -1.54 3.46 10.62
C PRO A 163 -1.63 3.92 12.09
N SER A 164 -1.38 5.21 12.35
CA SER A 164 -1.15 5.73 13.69
C SER A 164 -1.86 7.07 13.91
N LEU A 165 -2.06 7.43 15.18
CA LEU A 165 -2.66 8.73 15.53
C LEU A 165 -1.82 9.91 15.06
N LEU A 166 -0.49 9.76 15.07
CA LEU A 166 0.43 10.79 14.56
C LEU A 166 0.17 11.09 13.07
N LEU A 167 -0.08 10.06 12.26
CA LEU A 167 -0.41 10.28 10.85
C LEU A 167 -1.81 10.89 10.66
N VAL A 168 -2.74 10.68 11.60
CA VAL A 168 -4.02 11.38 11.59
C VAL A 168 -3.77 12.88 11.73
N ASP A 169 -2.96 13.28 12.71
CA ASP A 169 -2.63 14.69 12.95
C ASP A 169 -1.85 15.31 11.76
N THR A 170 -0.95 14.53 11.14
CA THR A 170 -0.29 14.95 9.89
C THR A 170 -1.29 15.19 8.75
N TRP A 171 -2.26 14.30 8.56
CA TRP A 171 -3.29 14.48 7.53
C TRP A 171 -4.17 15.70 7.79
N MET A 172 -4.57 15.94 9.04
CA MET A 172 -5.34 17.13 9.41
C MET A 172 -4.56 18.41 9.08
N LYS A 173 -3.27 18.46 9.47
CA LYS A 173 -2.40 19.61 9.18
C LYS A 173 -2.18 19.82 7.68
N GLN A 174 -2.04 18.75 6.90
CA GLN A 174 -1.88 18.83 5.44
C GLN A 174 -3.14 19.36 4.76
N LEU A 175 -4.32 18.93 5.22
CA LEU A 175 -5.60 19.47 4.74
C LEU A 175 -5.72 20.97 5.03
N GLU A 176 -5.38 21.40 6.26
CA GLU A 176 -5.39 22.82 6.66
C GLU A 176 -4.36 23.66 5.89
N GLN A 177 -3.18 23.11 5.60
CA GLN A 177 -2.10 23.82 4.92
C GLN A 177 -2.33 23.99 3.41
N HIS A 178 -2.88 22.96 2.76
CA HIS A 178 -2.94 22.89 1.30
C HIS A 178 -4.29 23.31 0.72
N VAL A 179 -5.35 23.37 1.52
CA VAL A 179 -6.71 23.70 1.06
C VAL A 179 -7.14 25.05 1.62
N ARG A 180 -7.84 25.86 0.80
CA ARG A 180 -8.41 27.14 1.26
C ARG A 180 -9.33 26.93 2.48
N PRO A 181 -9.16 27.73 3.57
CA PRO A 181 -10.02 27.65 4.74
C PRO A 181 -11.51 27.79 4.37
N GLY A 182 -12.36 26.97 5.00
CA GLY A 182 -13.81 26.97 4.75
C GLY A 182 -14.26 26.13 3.54
N THR A 183 -13.33 25.54 2.78
CA THR A 183 -13.69 24.68 1.64
C THR A 183 -14.11 23.27 2.06
N LEU A 184 -13.41 22.68 3.04
CA LEU A 184 -13.60 21.30 3.47
C LEU A 184 -13.98 21.26 4.95
N SER A 185 -14.98 20.44 5.26
CA SER A 185 -15.29 20.03 6.63
C SER A 185 -14.58 18.71 6.94
N VAL A 186 -13.70 18.71 7.95
CA VAL A 186 -12.85 17.56 8.28
C VAL A 186 -13.10 17.09 9.71
N CYS A 187 -13.21 15.78 9.91
CA CYS A 187 -13.42 15.16 11.22
C CYS A 187 -12.36 14.10 11.55
N LYS A 188 -11.84 14.16 12.77
CA LYS A 188 -10.96 13.15 13.35
C LYS A 188 -11.79 12.11 14.11
N TYR A 189 -11.88 10.89 13.59
CA TYR A 189 -12.57 9.77 14.24
C TYR A 189 -11.58 8.90 15.03
N HIS A 190 -11.32 9.27 16.29
CA HIS A 190 -10.43 8.52 17.19
C HIS A 190 -10.84 8.65 18.67
N GLY A 191 -10.37 7.73 19.54
CA GLY A 191 -10.55 7.83 21.00
C GLY A 191 -11.83 7.18 21.56
N GLN A 192 -12.20 7.54 22.79
CA GLN A 192 -13.37 6.95 23.48
C GLN A 192 -14.69 7.70 23.21
N GLN A 193 -14.63 9.00 22.90
CA GLN A 193 -15.79 9.82 22.55
C GLN A 193 -16.08 9.87 21.04
N ARG A 194 -15.73 8.79 20.32
CA ARG A 194 -15.99 8.67 18.89
C ARG A 194 -17.50 8.70 18.63
N ARG A 195 -17.99 9.79 18.06
CA ARG A 195 -19.38 9.94 17.62
C ARG A 195 -19.39 10.48 16.20
N LEU A 196 -20.09 9.76 15.33
CA LEU A 196 -20.55 10.28 14.05
C LEU A 196 -22.06 10.24 14.13
N ASP A 197 -22.69 11.38 13.88
CA ASP A 197 -24.14 11.42 13.82
C ASP A 197 -24.58 10.56 12.63
N ALA A 198 -25.55 9.69 12.86
CA ALA A 198 -26.06 8.79 11.83
C ALA A 198 -26.91 9.50 10.76
N SER A 199 -26.84 10.84 10.69
CA SER A 199 -27.58 11.64 9.72
C SER A 199 -26.94 11.56 8.33
N SER A 200 -27.77 11.53 7.30
CA SER A 200 -27.36 11.82 5.93
C SER A 200 -27.99 13.16 5.51
N PRO A 201 -27.21 14.13 5.03
CA PRO A 201 -25.75 14.06 4.83
C PRO A 201 -24.98 14.10 6.16
N LEU A 202 -23.80 13.47 6.17
CA LEU A 202 -22.82 13.71 7.22
C LEU A 202 -22.32 15.16 7.09
N PRO A 203 -22.08 15.87 8.20
CA PRO A 203 -21.62 17.26 8.17
C PRO A 203 -20.13 17.40 7.79
N TYR A 204 -19.47 16.29 7.45
CA TYR A 204 -18.03 16.22 7.18
C TYR A 204 -17.78 15.68 5.76
N ASP A 205 -16.94 16.36 4.99
CA ASP A 205 -16.48 15.93 3.67
C ASP A 205 -15.35 14.90 3.77
N VAL A 206 -14.49 15.01 4.79
CA VAL A 206 -13.38 14.09 5.04
C VAL A 206 -13.39 13.60 6.48
N VAL A 207 -13.34 12.29 6.66
CA VAL A 207 -13.19 11.64 7.97
C VAL A 207 -11.87 10.90 8.01
N VAL A 208 -10.99 11.24 8.96
CA VAL A 208 -9.69 10.58 9.13
C VAL A 208 -9.71 9.70 10.38
N SER A 209 -9.30 8.44 10.23
CA SER A 209 -9.33 7.43 11.28
C SER A 209 -8.12 6.51 11.20
N THR A 210 -7.94 5.64 12.19
CA THR A 210 -6.88 4.63 12.19
C THR A 210 -7.41 3.25 11.88
N TYR A 211 -6.59 2.40 11.25
CA TYR A 211 -6.98 1.01 10.99
C TYR A 211 -7.35 0.24 12.27
N ALA A 212 -6.62 0.47 13.37
CA ALA A 212 -6.93 -0.12 14.66
C ALA A 212 -8.29 0.33 15.21
N THR A 213 -8.67 1.59 14.95
CA THR A 213 -9.99 2.14 15.30
C THR A 213 -11.08 1.42 14.52
N VAL A 214 -10.92 1.26 13.20
CA VAL A 214 -11.89 0.52 12.37
C VAL A 214 -12.01 -0.95 12.81
N ALA A 215 -10.89 -1.61 13.11
CA ALA A 215 -10.90 -2.99 13.59
C ALA A 215 -11.61 -3.12 14.95
N SER A 216 -11.42 -2.15 15.85
CA SER A 216 -12.11 -2.11 17.14
C SER A 216 -13.61 -1.82 16.98
N ASP A 217 -13.99 -0.93 16.06
CA ASP A 217 -15.39 -0.57 15.73
C ASP A 217 -16.13 -1.83 15.25
N HIS A 218 -15.55 -2.51 14.26
CA HIS A 218 -16.08 -3.73 13.67
C HIS A 218 -16.31 -4.86 14.70
N ASN A 219 -15.36 -5.06 15.62
CA ASN A 219 -15.43 -6.16 16.61
C ASN A 219 -16.43 -5.89 17.75
N ARG A 220 -16.66 -4.62 18.13
CA ARG A 220 -17.53 -4.28 19.27
C ARG A 220 -19.03 -4.28 18.92
N GLY A 221 -19.40 -4.69 17.71
CA GLY A 221 -20.78 -4.58 17.20
C GLY A 221 -21.19 -3.13 16.86
N GLY A 222 -20.42 -2.14 17.31
CA GLY A 222 -20.48 -0.74 16.91
C GLY A 222 -20.02 -0.58 15.47
N ARG A 223 -20.85 -0.97 14.51
CA ARG A 223 -20.60 -0.85 13.08
C ARG A 223 -20.75 0.59 12.58
N MET A 224 -20.35 1.59 13.36
CA MET A 224 -20.67 3.00 13.09
C MET A 224 -20.16 3.39 11.70
N LEU A 225 -18.91 3.08 11.41
CA LEU A 225 -18.32 3.33 10.08
C LEU A 225 -18.89 2.44 8.98
N SER A 226 -19.38 1.23 9.32
CA SER A 226 -19.99 0.32 8.33
C SER A 226 -21.48 0.61 8.06
N ARG A 227 -22.12 1.50 8.84
CA ARG A 227 -23.48 2.00 8.57
C ARG A 227 -23.51 2.94 7.38
N PHE A 228 -22.37 3.51 7.01
CA PHE A 228 -22.27 4.41 5.86
C PHE A 228 -21.72 3.67 4.64
N ARG A 229 -22.24 4.03 3.46
CA ARG A 229 -21.61 3.77 2.17
C ARG A 229 -20.84 5.02 1.80
N TRP A 230 -19.54 4.96 2.02
CA TRP A 230 -18.61 6.05 1.77
C TRP A 230 -18.49 6.30 0.26
N TYR A 231 -18.32 7.56 -0.13
CA TYR A 231 -18.03 7.90 -1.52
C TYR A 231 -16.68 7.32 -1.94
N ARG A 232 -15.66 7.60 -1.11
CA ARG A 232 -14.28 7.20 -1.33
C ARG A 232 -13.65 6.66 -0.05
N LEU A 233 -12.88 5.58 -0.16
CA LEU A 233 -12.07 5.01 0.92
C LEU A 233 -10.60 5.02 0.51
N ILE A 234 -9.76 5.69 1.30
CA ILE A 234 -8.33 5.83 1.07
C ILE A 234 -7.57 5.14 2.19
N LEU A 235 -6.65 4.26 1.83
CA LEU A 235 -5.75 3.57 2.74
C LEU A 235 -4.34 4.15 2.60
N ASP A 236 -3.90 4.93 3.59
CA ASP A 236 -2.53 5.38 3.65
C ASP A 236 -1.65 4.33 4.32
N GLU A 237 -0.43 4.18 3.83
CA GLU A 237 0.46 3.06 4.14
C GLU A 237 -0.25 1.70 4.09
N ALA A 238 -0.92 1.44 2.95
CA ALA A 238 -1.78 0.27 2.75
C ALA A 238 -1.08 -1.08 2.98
N HIS A 239 0.26 -1.13 2.98
CA HIS A 239 1.03 -2.31 3.34
C HIS A 239 0.70 -2.85 4.75
N VAL A 240 0.09 -2.04 5.63
CA VAL A 240 -0.42 -2.48 6.93
C VAL A 240 -1.46 -3.60 6.82
N ILE A 241 -2.27 -3.62 5.75
CA ILE A 241 -3.31 -4.64 5.53
C ILE A 241 -2.86 -5.77 4.60
N ARG A 242 -1.55 -5.95 4.42
CA ARG A 242 -0.97 -6.93 3.47
C ARG A 242 -1.37 -8.40 3.70
N ASN A 243 -1.91 -8.71 4.88
CA ASN A 243 -2.34 -10.07 5.22
C ASN A 243 -3.88 -10.12 5.35
N TRP A 244 -4.52 -10.79 4.38
CA TRP A 244 -5.98 -10.94 4.31
C TRP A 244 -6.59 -11.74 5.47
N SER A 245 -5.80 -12.50 6.23
CA SER A 245 -6.28 -13.29 7.37
C SER A 245 -6.48 -12.46 8.64
N THR A 246 -5.97 -11.22 8.65
CA THR A 246 -6.02 -10.36 9.84
C THR A 246 -7.43 -9.81 10.08
N LYS A 247 -7.81 -9.66 11.35
CA LYS A 247 -9.07 -9.00 11.74
C LYS A 247 -9.14 -7.57 11.18
N GLN A 248 -8.01 -6.89 11.12
CA GLN A 248 -7.88 -5.54 10.58
C GLN A 248 -8.20 -5.48 9.09
N PHE A 249 -7.65 -6.41 8.28
CA PHE A 249 -8.01 -6.51 6.87
C PHE A 249 -9.52 -6.76 6.69
N ASN A 250 -10.09 -7.71 7.42
CA ASN A 250 -11.50 -8.05 7.31
C ASN A 250 -12.42 -6.87 7.69
N ALA A 251 -12.08 -6.14 8.76
CA ALA A 251 -12.81 -4.96 9.18
C ALA A 251 -12.81 -3.88 8.08
N VAL A 252 -11.64 -3.56 7.51
CA VAL A 252 -11.48 -2.56 6.45
C VAL A 252 -12.16 -3.01 5.15
N ASN A 253 -12.02 -4.28 4.78
CA ASN A 253 -12.64 -4.85 3.58
C ASN A 253 -14.18 -4.88 3.66
N SER A 254 -14.74 -4.95 4.87
CA SER A 254 -16.19 -4.93 5.11
C SER A 254 -16.84 -3.57 4.89
N LEU A 255 -16.06 -2.48 4.85
CA LEU A 255 -16.58 -1.13 4.62
C LEU A 255 -17.20 -1.02 3.21
N SER A 256 -18.38 -0.41 3.14
CA SER A 256 -19.09 -0.16 1.88
C SER A 256 -18.56 1.14 1.27
N THR A 257 -18.08 1.08 0.03
CA THR A 257 -17.55 2.23 -0.72
C THR A 257 -17.57 1.94 -2.21
N ASN A 258 -17.68 3.00 -3.01
CA ASN A 258 -17.64 2.97 -4.47
C ASN A 258 -16.20 3.06 -5.00
N ILE A 259 -15.38 3.92 -4.39
CA ILE A 259 -13.99 4.17 -4.80
C ILE A 259 -13.05 3.66 -3.72
N ARG A 260 -11.99 2.94 -4.13
CA ARG A 260 -10.99 2.38 -3.22
C ARG A 260 -9.58 2.73 -3.67
N TRP A 261 -8.83 3.37 -2.78
CA TRP A 261 -7.44 3.73 -3.01
C TRP A 261 -6.52 3.09 -1.98
N CYS A 262 -5.41 2.54 -2.47
CA CYS A 262 -4.28 2.13 -1.66
C CYS A 262 -3.11 3.06 -1.95
N MET A 263 -2.55 3.71 -0.93
CA MET A 263 -1.35 4.53 -1.02
C MET A 263 -0.24 3.81 -0.25
N THR A 264 0.84 3.40 -0.92
CA THR A 264 1.99 2.75 -0.26
C THR A 264 3.20 2.75 -1.18
N GLY A 265 4.36 3.25 -0.71
CA GLY A 265 5.60 3.15 -1.49
C GLY A 265 6.12 1.72 -1.65
N THR A 266 5.65 0.79 -0.80
CA THR A 266 6.09 -0.62 -0.80
C THR A 266 4.89 -1.56 -0.91
N PRO A 267 4.29 -1.70 -2.12
CA PRO A 267 3.14 -2.59 -2.31
C PRO A 267 3.48 -4.08 -2.17
N ILE A 268 4.75 -4.46 -2.40
CA ILE A 268 5.28 -5.81 -2.19
C ILE A 268 6.42 -5.73 -1.17
N GLN A 269 6.24 -6.33 0.01
CA GLN A 269 7.29 -6.35 1.05
C GLN A 269 8.03 -7.68 1.07
N ASN A 270 7.31 -8.77 1.36
CA ASN A 270 7.91 -10.09 1.56
C ASN A 270 7.51 -11.07 0.46
N THR A 271 6.25 -11.04 0.03
CA THR A 271 5.70 -12.00 -0.93
C THR A 271 4.72 -11.34 -1.90
N ILE A 272 4.51 -11.94 -3.06
CA ILE A 272 3.49 -11.51 -4.03
C ILE A 272 2.08 -11.61 -3.45
N ASP A 273 1.88 -12.50 -2.47
CA ASP A 273 0.63 -12.61 -1.72
C ASP A 273 0.31 -11.31 -0.94
N ASP A 274 1.31 -10.51 -0.55
CA ASP A 274 1.09 -9.18 0.05
C ASP A 274 0.28 -8.29 -0.91
N LEU A 275 0.60 -8.29 -2.21
CA LEU A 275 -0.14 -7.56 -3.24
C LEU A 275 -1.55 -8.15 -3.46
N GLY A 276 -1.70 -9.47 -3.36
CA GLY A 276 -2.98 -10.15 -3.48
C GLY A 276 -4.03 -9.64 -2.48
N SER A 277 -3.61 -9.28 -1.27
CA SER A 277 -4.50 -8.65 -0.29
C SER A 277 -4.98 -7.26 -0.73
N LEU A 278 -4.09 -6.43 -1.28
CA LEU A 278 -4.42 -5.09 -1.77
C LEU A 278 -5.38 -5.17 -2.96
N ILE A 279 -5.13 -6.09 -3.90
CA ILE A 279 -6.00 -6.35 -5.06
C ILE A 279 -7.39 -6.79 -4.60
N LYS A 280 -7.46 -7.68 -3.60
CA LYS A 280 -8.72 -8.11 -3.01
C LYS A 280 -9.47 -6.95 -2.36
N PHE A 281 -8.77 -6.07 -1.63
CA PHE A 281 -9.37 -4.88 -1.05
C PHE A 281 -9.90 -3.92 -2.13
N LEU A 282 -9.14 -3.68 -3.20
CA LEU A 282 -9.54 -2.85 -4.34
C LEU A 282 -10.73 -3.42 -5.12
N ARG A 283 -11.11 -4.68 -4.87
CA ARG A 283 -12.18 -5.42 -5.55
C ARG A 283 -11.94 -5.49 -7.06
N VAL A 284 -10.70 -5.74 -7.46
CA VAL A 284 -10.40 -5.95 -8.88
C VAL A 284 -11.20 -7.19 -9.36
N PRO A 285 -12.01 -7.04 -10.42
CA PRO A 285 -12.78 -8.14 -11.00
C PRO A 285 -11.89 -9.33 -11.32
N GLN A 286 -12.42 -10.55 -11.17
CA GLN A 286 -11.70 -11.83 -11.38
C GLN A 286 -10.58 -12.14 -10.37
N PHE A 287 -9.91 -11.13 -9.79
CA PHE A 287 -8.81 -11.32 -8.83
C PHE A 287 -9.19 -11.13 -7.36
N SER A 288 -10.45 -10.80 -7.09
CA SER A 288 -11.00 -10.77 -5.73
C SER A 288 -11.00 -12.16 -5.08
N ASP A 289 -11.02 -13.23 -5.89
CA ASP A 289 -10.78 -14.60 -5.43
C ASP A 289 -9.27 -14.89 -5.34
N THR A 290 -8.84 -15.22 -4.12
CA THR A 290 -7.46 -15.56 -3.79
C THR A 290 -6.96 -16.78 -4.57
N LEU A 291 -7.82 -17.72 -4.94
CA LEU A 291 -7.44 -18.89 -5.74
C LEU A 291 -7.09 -18.50 -7.18
N VAL A 292 -7.88 -17.63 -7.80
CA VAL A 292 -7.63 -17.11 -9.14
C VAL A 292 -6.34 -16.29 -9.16
N PHE A 293 -6.15 -15.41 -8.16
CA PHE A 293 -4.91 -14.65 -8.02
C PHE A 293 -3.67 -15.56 -7.91
N ARG A 294 -3.73 -16.61 -7.07
CA ARG A 294 -2.62 -17.54 -6.94
C ARG A 294 -2.35 -18.34 -8.22
N LYS A 295 -3.40 -18.74 -8.94
CA LYS A 295 -3.28 -19.49 -10.19
C LYS A 295 -2.58 -18.69 -11.28
N HIS A 296 -2.93 -17.41 -11.45
CA HIS A 296 -2.49 -16.60 -12.59
C HIS A 296 -1.32 -15.64 -12.28
N ILE A 297 -1.03 -15.38 -10.99
CA ILE A 297 -0.04 -14.40 -10.55
C ILE A 297 0.97 -15.01 -9.55
N SER A 298 0.53 -15.47 -8.38
CA SER A 298 1.45 -15.86 -7.28
C SER A 298 2.12 -17.25 -7.46
N GLY A 299 1.60 -18.11 -8.34
CA GLY A 299 2.05 -19.48 -8.60
C GLY A 299 3.46 -19.65 -9.20
N ILE A 300 4.32 -18.62 -9.11
CA ILE A 300 5.68 -18.57 -9.65
C ILE A 300 6.58 -19.64 -9.01
N LYS A 301 6.35 -20.01 -7.74
CA LYS A 301 7.27 -20.85 -6.96
C LYS A 301 7.18 -22.36 -7.20
N LYS A 302 6.21 -22.87 -7.97
CA LYS A 302 5.93 -24.32 -8.05
C LYS A 302 5.85 -24.91 -9.46
N ILE A 303 5.93 -24.11 -10.52
CA ILE A 303 5.65 -24.54 -11.89
C ILE A 303 6.82 -24.09 -12.78
N GLY A 304 7.21 -24.91 -13.76
CA GLY A 304 8.42 -24.71 -14.58
C GLY A 304 8.61 -23.32 -15.20
N GLN A 305 9.83 -23.02 -15.66
CA GLN A 305 10.29 -21.67 -16.06
C GLN A 305 9.33 -20.91 -17.01
N SER A 306 8.66 -21.61 -17.94
CA SER A 306 7.71 -20.99 -18.88
C SER A 306 6.49 -20.37 -18.18
N HIS A 307 5.92 -21.05 -17.17
CA HIS A 307 4.77 -20.53 -16.42
C HIS A 307 5.16 -19.37 -15.49
N ALA A 308 6.38 -19.37 -14.95
CA ALA A 308 6.90 -18.27 -14.15
C ALA A 308 7.00 -16.97 -14.97
N LYS A 309 7.47 -17.04 -16.22
CA LYS A 309 7.53 -15.90 -17.13
C LYS A 309 6.14 -15.37 -17.50
N LEU A 310 5.18 -16.26 -17.77
CA LEU A 310 3.80 -15.87 -18.04
C LEU A 310 3.15 -15.17 -16.83
N ASN A 311 3.33 -15.70 -15.63
CA ASN A 311 2.79 -15.11 -14.41
C ASN A 311 3.39 -13.72 -14.12
N LEU A 312 4.69 -13.52 -14.40
CA LEU A 312 5.33 -12.21 -14.30
C LEU A 312 4.76 -11.23 -15.34
N ALA A 313 4.53 -11.67 -16.58
CA ALA A 313 3.88 -10.84 -17.59
C ALA A 313 2.44 -10.47 -17.20
N ASN A 314 1.68 -11.42 -16.61
CA ASN A 314 0.35 -11.16 -16.08
C ASN A 314 0.38 -10.15 -14.92
N LEU A 315 1.35 -10.28 -14.01
CA LEU A 315 1.58 -9.32 -12.93
C LEU A 315 1.86 -7.92 -13.48
N ARG A 316 2.72 -7.81 -14.50
CA ARG A 316 3.04 -6.54 -15.16
C ARG A 316 1.79 -5.91 -15.79
N LEU A 317 1.00 -6.68 -16.53
CA LEU A 317 -0.25 -6.20 -17.11
C LEU A 317 -1.25 -5.74 -16.05
N LEU A 318 -1.35 -6.47 -14.95
CA LEU A 318 -2.23 -6.10 -13.85
C LEU A 318 -1.79 -4.79 -13.20
N LEU A 319 -0.50 -4.65 -12.86
CA LEU A 319 0.01 -3.45 -12.23
C LEU A 319 -0.08 -2.22 -13.16
N LEU A 320 0.23 -2.35 -14.45
CA LEU A 320 0.03 -1.28 -15.44
C LEU A 320 -1.44 -0.81 -15.54
N SER A 321 -2.40 -1.67 -15.16
CA SER A 321 -3.82 -1.34 -15.24
C SER A 321 -4.36 -0.64 -13.98
N ILE A 322 -3.70 -0.83 -12.83
CA ILE A 322 -4.24 -0.43 -11.52
C ILE A 322 -3.32 0.49 -10.72
N CYS A 323 -2.05 0.60 -11.09
CA CYS A 323 -0.99 1.17 -10.26
C CYS A 323 -0.25 2.30 -10.98
N LEU A 324 -0.16 3.45 -10.32
CA LEU A 324 0.80 4.50 -10.66
C LEU A 324 2.01 4.36 -9.74
N ARG A 325 3.21 4.24 -10.31
CA ARG A 325 4.47 4.12 -9.55
C ARG A 325 5.57 4.93 -10.23
N ARG A 326 6.08 5.93 -9.54
CA ARG A 326 7.23 6.74 -9.96
C ARG A 326 8.33 6.70 -8.90
N LYS A 327 9.57 6.81 -9.38
CA LYS A 327 10.76 6.83 -8.53
C LYS A 327 11.09 8.26 -8.07
N GLN A 328 11.81 8.40 -6.96
CA GLN A 328 12.30 9.70 -6.49
C GLN A 328 13.14 10.45 -7.54
N SER A 329 13.75 9.75 -8.51
CA SER A 329 14.54 10.34 -9.60
C SER A 329 13.75 11.31 -10.49
N VAL A 330 12.42 11.32 -10.41
CA VAL A 330 11.57 12.33 -11.06
C VAL A 330 11.83 13.73 -10.48
N ILE A 331 12.26 13.80 -9.22
CA ILE A 331 12.67 15.03 -8.55
C ILE A 331 14.21 15.05 -8.53
N SER A 332 14.78 16.20 -8.92
CA SER A 332 16.21 16.46 -8.74
C SER A 332 16.53 16.70 -7.26
N LEU A 333 16.66 15.62 -6.49
CA LEU A 333 17.11 15.68 -5.10
C LEU A 333 18.63 15.88 -5.06
N PRO A 334 19.16 16.64 -4.09
CA PRO A 334 20.59 16.68 -3.83
C PRO A 334 21.09 15.27 -3.48
N GLY A 335 22.28 14.92 -3.95
CA GLY A 335 22.87 13.60 -3.71
C GLY A 335 22.98 13.28 -2.21
N VAL A 336 22.82 12.00 -1.87
CA VAL A 336 22.95 11.54 -0.49
C VAL A 336 24.43 11.46 -0.12
N THR A 337 24.86 12.20 0.90
CA THR A 337 26.19 12.06 1.50
C THR A 337 26.10 11.12 2.70
N GLU A 338 26.57 9.89 2.56
CA GLU A 338 26.62 8.93 3.67
C GLU A 338 27.89 9.16 4.49
N VAL A 339 27.75 9.65 5.73
CA VAL A 339 28.87 9.81 6.67
C VAL A 339 28.78 8.73 7.74
N LYS A 340 29.74 7.80 7.73
CA LYS A 340 29.81 6.70 8.71
C LYS A 340 30.63 7.11 9.93
N TYR A 341 29.95 7.35 11.04
CA TYR A 341 30.59 7.57 12.34
C TYR A 341 30.77 6.24 13.06
N LYS A 342 32.02 5.79 13.23
CA LYS A 342 32.35 4.66 14.10
C LYS A 342 32.42 5.15 15.54
N VAL A 343 31.45 4.74 16.35
CA VAL A 343 31.46 5.01 17.79
C VAL A 343 32.25 3.92 18.51
N GLN A 344 33.10 4.30 19.45
CA GLN A 344 33.79 3.37 20.32
C GLN A 344 33.03 3.25 21.64
N PHE A 345 32.87 2.03 22.12
CA PHE A 345 32.35 1.80 23.46
C PHE A 345 33.32 2.32 24.52
N SER A 346 32.76 2.85 25.61
CA SER A 346 33.52 3.04 26.84
C SER A 346 33.98 1.69 27.40
N GLU A 347 35.02 1.68 28.26
CA GLU A 347 35.52 0.44 28.88
C GLU A 347 34.42 -0.33 29.62
N ARG A 348 33.52 0.38 30.29
CA ARG A 348 32.37 -0.22 30.98
C ARG A 348 31.41 -0.89 29.99
N GLU A 349 31.10 -0.22 28.88
CA GLU A 349 30.21 -0.77 27.84
C GLU A 349 30.84 -1.94 27.10
N LYS A 350 32.14 -1.90 26.81
CA LYS A 350 32.87 -3.03 26.21
C LYS A 350 32.76 -4.26 27.10
N PHE A 351 32.97 -4.10 28.41
CA PHE A 351 32.86 -5.20 29.37
C PHE A 351 31.44 -5.80 29.37
N ALA A 352 30.42 -4.96 29.51
CA ALA A 352 29.02 -5.39 29.52
C ALA A 352 28.59 -6.03 28.19
N HIS A 353 28.95 -5.43 27.06
CA HIS A 353 28.68 -5.99 25.73
C HIS A 353 29.35 -7.36 25.55
N THR A 354 30.60 -7.51 26.01
CA THR A 354 31.33 -8.78 25.95
C THR A 354 30.66 -9.84 26.83
N ALA A 355 30.19 -9.46 28.02
CA ALA A 355 29.45 -10.36 28.89
C ALA A 355 28.14 -10.84 28.23
N ILE A 356 27.38 -9.95 27.58
CA ILE A 356 26.19 -10.29 26.81
C ILE A 356 26.54 -11.25 25.66
N LEU A 357 27.61 -10.96 24.92
CA LEU A 357 28.06 -11.79 23.81
C LEU A 357 28.43 -13.21 24.25
N ILE A 358 29.15 -13.36 25.37
CA ILE A 358 29.49 -14.65 25.94
C ILE A 358 28.24 -15.42 26.37
N ALA A 359 27.31 -14.76 27.06
CA ALA A 359 26.05 -15.37 27.48
C ALA A 359 25.21 -15.85 26.29
N CYS A 360 25.12 -15.03 25.23
CA CYS A 360 24.42 -15.38 24.00
C CYS A 360 25.09 -16.55 23.26
N LYS A 361 26.42 -16.57 23.16
CA LYS A 361 27.17 -17.70 22.58
C LYS A 361 26.92 -19.01 23.33
N LYS A 362 26.95 -18.99 24.67
CA LYS A 362 26.64 -20.17 25.50
C LYS A 362 25.22 -20.68 25.24
N SER A 363 24.23 -19.79 25.25
CA SER A 363 22.83 -20.15 24.99
C SER A 363 22.60 -20.70 23.58
N ALA A 364 23.30 -20.18 22.57
CA ALA A 364 23.23 -20.66 21.19
C ALA A 364 23.85 -22.06 21.06
N MET A 365 25.05 -22.28 21.61
CA MET A 365 25.70 -23.60 21.61
C MET A 365 24.89 -24.66 22.35
N ALA A 366 24.31 -24.33 23.51
CA ALA A 366 23.42 -25.24 24.24
C ALA A 366 22.15 -25.61 23.45
N SER A 367 21.66 -24.71 22.61
CA SER A 367 20.49 -24.94 21.76
C SER A 367 20.83 -25.67 20.45
N ALA A 368 22.08 -25.58 19.98
CA ALA A 368 22.58 -26.30 18.80
C ALA A 368 22.75 -27.80 19.05
N ASN A 369 23.02 -28.19 20.30
CA ASN A 369 23.10 -29.60 20.70
C ASN A 369 21.72 -30.29 20.83
N GLN A 370 20.61 -29.56 20.64
CA GLN A 370 19.26 -30.12 20.59
C GLN A 370 18.82 -30.31 19.14
N PRO A 371 18.09 -31.39 18.79
CA PRO A 371 17.72 -31.71 17.40
C PRO A 371 16.71 -30.74 16.75
N ASN A 372 16.38 -29.62 17.39
CA ASN A 372 15.35 -28.69 16.94
C ASN A 372 15.98 -27.38 16.42
N GLU A 373 16.35 -27.37 15.14
CA GLU A 373 17.00 -26.24 14.45
C GLU A 373 16.25 -24.90 14.61
N LYS A 374 14.91 -24.92 14.64
CA LYS A 374 14.09 -23.71 14.82
C LYS A 374 14.33 -23.03 16.17
N LYS A 375 14.64 -23.82 17.21
CA LYS A 375 14.91 -23.32 18.57
C LYS A 375 16.31 -22.70 18.66
N SER A 376 17.29 -23.30 17.97
CA SER A 376 18.65 -22.76 17.85
C SER A 376 18.66 -21.41 17.10
N ALA A 377 18.00 -21.33 15.94
CA ALA A 377 17.89 -20.09 15.17
C ALA A 377 17.23 -18.95 15.99
N LYS A 378 16.17 -19.27 16.75
CA LYS A 378 15.50 -18.32 17.63
C LYS A 378 16.43 -17.79 18.73
N ALA A 379 17.23 -18.66 19.36
CA ALA A 379 18.18 -18.27 20.41
C ALA A 379 19.28 -17.34 19.86
N THR A 380 19.81 -17.64 18.68
CA THR A 380 20.82 -16.80 18.00
C THR A 380 20.26 -15.42 17.66
N LEU A 381 19.06 -15.35 17.07
CA LEU A 381 18.41 -14.07 16.74
C LEU A 381 18.11 -13.24 17.99
N GLN A 382 17.68 -13.86 19.09
CA GLN A 382 17.49 -13.19 20.37
C GLN A 382 18.81 -12.62 20.92
N GLY A 383 19.93 -13.34 20.75
CA GLY A 383 21.24 -12.85 21.15
C GLY A 383 21.71 -11.65 20.34
N ILE A 384 21.56 -11.70 19.01
CA ILE A 384 21.86 -10.58 18.12
C ILE A 384 21.01 -9.36 18.48
N LEU A 385 19.72 -9.55 18.74
CA LEU A 385 18.81 -8.47 19.13
C LEU A 385 19.26 -7.82 20.44
N ARG A 386 19.64 -8.60 21.46
CA ARG A 386 20.15 -8.07 22.73
C ARG A 386 21.42 -7.25 22.57
N MET A 387 22.38 -7.73 21.79
CA MET A 387 23.60 -6.98 21.49
C MET A 387 23.28 -5.67 20.77
N ARG A 388 22.42 -5.71 19.74
CA ARG A 388 21.98 -4.50 19.01
C ARG A 388 21.26 -3.50 19.92
N MET A 389 20.39 -3.97 20.82
CA MET A 389 19.75 -3.10 21.80
C MET A 389 20.80 -2.46 22.71
N PHE A 390 21.75 -3.24 23.22
CA PHE A 390 22.82 -2.70 24.07
C PHE A 390 23.65 -1.63 23.33
N CYS A 391 23.96 -1.83 22.04
CA CYS A 391 24.64 -0.81 21.24
C CYS A 391 23.84 0.51 21.12
N ASN A 392 22.50 0.45 21.20
CA ASN A 392 21.64 1.62 21.00
C ASN A 392 21.37 2.41 22.29
N VAL A 393 21.16 1.72 23.41
CA VAL A 393 20.71 2.33 24.69
C VAL A 393 21.67 2.08 25.86
N GLY A 394 22.75 1.32 25.64
CA GLY A 394 23.76 1.03 26.64
C GLY A 394 23.18 0.40 27.91
N PHE A 395 23.47 1.03 29.05
CA PHE A 395 23.06 0.55 30.38
C PHE A 395 21.59 0.82 30.73
N GLU A 396 20.86 1.63 29.96
CA GLU A 396 19.44 1.93 30.23
C GLU A 396 18.50 0.74 30.00
N ILE A 397 19.00 -0.37 29.45
CA ILE A 397 18.28 -1.66 29.41
C ILE A 397 18.01 -2.20 30.84
N ALA A 398 18.66 -1.65 31.87
CA ALA A 398 18.50 -2.03 33.26
C ALA A 398 17.22 -1.48 33.94
N GLY A 399 16.07 -1.55 33.26
CA GLY A 399 14.74 -1.48 33.88
C GLY A 399 14.18 -2.85 34.29
N GLY A 400 14.93 -3.93 34.09
CA GLY A 400 14.47 -5.28 34.44
C GLY A 400 15.62 -6.29 34.53
N ARG A 401 16.15 -6.46 35.74
CA ARG A 401 17.05 -7.55 36.18
C ARG A 401 18.40 -7.65 35.44
N VAL A 402 19.33 -6.78 35.81
CA VAL A 402 20.73 -7.20 36.03
C VAL A 402 20.91 -7.31 37.54
N GLY A 403 20.28 -8.32 38.12
CA GLY A 403 20.62 -8.79 39.46
C GLY A 403 21.72 -9.83 39.32
N ASP A 404 22.79 -9.66 40.09
CA ASP A 404 23.89 -10.58 40.32
C ASP A 404 24.86 -10.85 39.17
N VAL A 405 25.77 -9.89 38.98
CA VAL A 405 27.19 -10.25 38.91
C VAL A 405 27.88 -9.48 40.03
N ARG A 406 27.89 -10.06 41.23
CA ARG A 406 28.86 -9.68 42.26
C ARG A 406 30.23 -10.21 41.84
N THR A 407 31.22 -9.37 42.09
CA THR A 407 32.67 -9.65 42.15
C THR A 407 33.01 -11.02 42.73
#